data_AF-A0A919ZR51-F1
#
_entry.id   AF-A0A919ZR51-F1
#
_cell.length_a   1.000
_cell.length_b   1.000
_cell.length_c   1.000
_cell.angle_alpha   90.00
_cell.angle_beta   90.00
_cell.angle_gamma   90.00
#
_symmetry.space_group_name_H-M   'P 1'
#
loop_
_entity.id
_entity.type
_entity.pdbx_description
1 polymer ?
#
loop_
_entity_poly.entity_id
_entity_poly.type
_entity_poly.pdbx_seq_one_letter_code
_entity_poly.pdbx_strand_id
1 'polypeptide(L)'
;MKYLFFFHPFIKPISISCDLFEPGTYPGKNDFIEKCEMITWKQFLSLSETESYNKLDIGLRTRIMGLKKQFANEETSKRIQDTCEKLQLIEPMEGLFPEFLMNKVLLSIKQEGHDWIWSGDEFCTERKLEYIDDLIKDNTAFRNQRLNLFTHENEILLTTHWDSHFSILCSDKNTINKLLSLLIWKFFSATIKLKFIGVYKHIIKLTEKTIAP
;
A
#
# COMPACT_ATOMS: atom_id res chain seq x y z
N MET A 1 -11.38 14.90 -9.58
CA MET A 1 -10.42 14.04 -8.85
C MET A 1 -10.73 12.57 -9.11
N LYS A 2 -9.71 11.73 -9.28
CA LYS A 2 -9.79 10.27 -9.37
C LYS A 2 -8.94 9.64 -8.27
N TYR A 3 -9.30 8.41 -7.91
CA TYR A 3 -8.60 7.60 -6.91
C TYR A 3 -8.17 6.30 -7.53
N LEU A 4 -6.93 5.91 -7.27
CA LEU A 4 -6.38 4.60 -7.58
C LEU A 4 -6.09 3.89 -6.28
N PHE A 5 -6.71 2.74 -6.09
CA PHE A 5 -6.46 1.86 -4.95
C PHE A 5 -5.50 0.77 -5.40
N PHE A 6 -4.48 0.48 -4.60
CA PHE A 6 -3.63 -0.67 -4.83
C PHE A 6 -3.38 -1.45 -3.55
N PHE A 7 -3.69 -2.73 -3.64
CA PHE A 7 -3.56 -3.68 -2.54
C PHE A 7 -2.10 -4.02 -2.29
N HIS A 8 -1.73 -4.03 -1.02
CA HIS A 8 -0.41 -4.44 -0.59
C HIS A 8 -0.28 -5.96 -0.78
N PRO A 9 0.74 -6.42 -1.52
CA PRO A 9 0.88 -7.84 -1.80
C PRO A 9 1.34 -8.61 -0.57
N PHE A 10 1.02 -9.90 -0.54
CA PHE A 10 1.71 -10.86 0.31
C PHE A 10 3.13 -11.06 -0.23
N ILE A 11 4.04 -11.45 0.65
CA ILE A 11 5.45 -11.60 0.30
C ILE A 11 5.83 -13.07 0.43
N LYS A 12 6.54 -13.59 -0.57
CA LYS A 12 7.14 -14.91 -0.53
C LYS A 12 8.66 -14.77 -0.52
N PRO A 13 9.34 -15.03 0.61
CA PRO A 13 10.79 -15.07 0.64
C PRO A 13 11.34 -16.15 -0.31
N ILE A 14 12.37 -15.83 -1.09
CA ILE A 14 13.00 -16.76 -2.04
C ILE A 14 14.43 -17.11 -1.60
N SER A 15 15.22 -16.10 -1.24
CA SER A 15 16.63 -16.25 -0.88
C SER A 15 16.98 -15.75 0.53
N ILE A 16 15.96 -15.45 1.33
CA ILE A 16 16.10 -15.01 2.73
C ILE A 16 15.15 -15.79 3.65
N SER A 17 15.50 -15.89 4.94
CA SER A 17 14.65 -16.57 5.93
C SER A 17 13.40 -15.75 6.24
N CYS A 18 12.29 -16.46 6.53
CA CYS A 18 11.08 -15.86 7.08
C CYS A 18 11.33 -15.22 8.45
N ASP A 19 12.31 -15.70 9.21
CA ASP A 19 12.66 -15.16 10.55
C ASP A 19 13.16 -13.71 10.50
N LEU A 20 13.56 -13.23 9.33
CA LEU A 20 13.97 -11.83 9.17
C LEU A 20 12.78 -10.87 9.21
N PHE A 21 11.55 -11.33 8.99
CA PHE A 21 10.34 -10.51 8.94
C PHE A 21 9.78 -10.18 10.34
N GLU A 22 10.69 -9.98 11.29
CA GLU A 22 10.41 -9.57 12.66
C GLU A 22 10.79 -8.10 12.89
N PRO A 23 10.21 -7.44 13.91
CA PRO A 23 10.62 -6.10 14.30
C PRO A 23 12.14 -6.01 14.54
N GLY A 24 12.78 -5.03 13.90
CA GLY A 24 14.23 -4.80 14.00
C GLY A 24 15.06 -5.51 12.92
N THR A 25 14.69 -6.72 12.52
CA THR A 25 15.38 -7.47 11.45
C THR A 25 14.71 -7.34 10.08
N TYR A 26 13.53 -6.71 10.02
CA TYR A 26 12.73 -6.58 8.81
C TYR A 26 13.55 -6.09 7.60
N PRO A 27 13.52 -6.77 6.45
CA PRO A 27 14.32 -6.39 5.28
C PRO A 27 14.00 -4.97 4.78
N GLY A 28 14.94 -4.35 4.07
CA GLY A 28 14.69 -3.06 3.43
C GLY A 28 14.00 -3.19 2.07
N LYS A 29 13.44 -2.08 1.57
CA LYS A 29 12.68 -1.99 0.32
C LYS A 29 13.31 -2.71 -0.87
N ASN A 30 14.60 -2.50 -1.09
CA ASN A 30 15.33 -3.05 -2.22
C ASN A 30 15.65 -4.55 -1.99
N ASP A 31 15.81 -4.99 -0.75
CA ASP A 31 15.91 -6.43 -0.43
C ASP A 31 14.62 -7.18 -0.83
N PHE A 32 13.43 -6.59 -0.63
CA PHE A 32 12.18 -7.20 -1.09
C PHE A 32 12.19 -7.44 -2.60
N ILE A 33 12.61 -6.44 -3.36
CA ILE A 33 12.62 -6.49 -4.83
C ILE A 33 13.58 -7.57 -5.34
N GLU A 34 14.71 -7.77 -4.67
CA GLU A 34 15.76 -8.70 -5.10
C GLU A 34 15.59 -10.12 -4.56
N LYS A 35 15.06 -10.28 -3.34
CA LYS A 35 15.13 -11.53 -2.56
C LYS A 35 13.77 -12.17 -2.29
N CYS A 36 12.69 -11.50 -2.69
CA CYS A 36 11.33 -11.95 -2.47
C CYS A 36 10.51 -11.94 -3.76
N GLU A 37 9.48 -12.77 -3.79
CA GLU A 37 8.45 -12.78 -4.81
C GLU A 37 7.17 -12.12 -4.26
N MET A 38 6.53 -11.34 -5.11
CA MET A 38 5.28 -10.67 -4.82
C MET A 38 4.09 -11.58 -5.10
N ILE A 39 3.26 -11.83 -4.08
CA ILE A 39 2.00 -12.58 -4.21
C ILE A 39 0.83 -11.60 -4.15
N THR A 40 0.19 -11.36 -5.29
CA THR A 40 -0.98 -10.48 -5.38
C THR A 40 -2.16 -11.06 -4.59
N TRP A 41 -3.11 -10.21 -4.20
CA TRP A 41 -4.35 -10.67 -3.57
C TRP A 41 -5.09 -11.66 -4.46
N LYS A 42 -5.09 -11.47 -5.78
CA LYS A 42 -5.71 -12.43 -6.72
C LYS A 42 -5.10 -13.83 -6.58
N GLN A 43 -3.77 -13.92 -6.56
CA GLN A 43 -3.07 -15.18 -6.37
C GLN A 43 -3.37 -15.76 -4.98
N PHE A 44 -3.32 -14.91 -3.94
CA PHE A 44 -3.60 -15.35 -2.57
C PHE A 44 -5.03 -15.89 -2.39
N LEU A 45 -6.03 -15.28 -3.01
CA LEU A 45 -7.42 -15.78 -2.99
C LEU A 45 -7.48 -17.21 -3.55
N SER A 46 -6.75 -17.50 -4.63
CA SER A 46 -6.66 -18.86 -5.18
C SER A 46 -5.91 -19.83 -4.26
N LEU A 47 -4.85 -19.38 -3.59
CA LEU A 47 -4.06 -20.22 -2.68
C LEU A 47 -4.80 -20.55 -1.36
N SER A 48 -5.54 -19.57 -0.85
CA SER A 48 -6.25 -19.67 0.43
C SER A 48 -7.69 -20.16 0.29
N GLU A 49 -8.19 -20.37 -0.94
CA GLU A 49 -9.61 -20.65 -1.18
C GLU A 49 -10.55 -19.61 -0.55
N THR A 50 -10.10 -18.35 -0.48
CA THR A 50 -10.92 -17.23 0.01
C THR A 50 -11.75 -16.67 -1.13
N GLU A 51 -13.05 -16.49 -0.91
CA GLU A 51 -14.01 -16.25 -2.00
C GLU A 51 -13.91 -14.86 -2.66
N SER A 52 -13.41 -13.85 -1.96
CA SER A 52 -13.40 -12.47 -2.49
C SER A 52 -12.39 -11.55 -1.81
N TYR A 53 -12.01 -10.48 -2.52
CA TYR A 53 -11.20 -9.37 -1.97
C TYR A 53 -11.82 -8.78 -0.70
N ASN A 54 -13.15 -8.65 -0.63
CA ASN A 54 -13.81 -8.10 0.55
C ASN A 54 -13.65 -9.01 1.77
N LYS A 55 -13.78 -10.33 1.60
CA LYS A 55 -13.54 -11.28 2.69
C LYS A 55 -12.07 -11.24 3.11
N LEU A 56 -11.15 -11.17 2.14
CA LEU A 56 -9.71 -11.06 2.41
C LEU A 56 -9.37 -9.78 3.21
N ASP A 57 -9.90 -8.61 2.80
CA ASP A 57 -9.73 -7.35 3.55
C ASP A 57 -10.28 -7.46 4.97
N ILE A 58 -11.49 -7.99 5.15
CA ILE A 58 -12.08 -8.19 6.48
C ILE A 58 -11.21 -9.15 7.31
N GLY A 59 -10.72 -10.23 6.72
CA GLY A 59 -9.84 -11.20 7.37
C GLY A 59 -8.53 -10.56 7.85
N LEU A 60 -7.82 -9.86 6.96
CA LEU A 60 -6.60 -9.13 7.29
C LEU A 60 -6.85 -8.09 8.41
N ARG A 61 -7.93 -7.32 8.32
CA ARG A 61 -8.30 -6.35 9.36
C ARG A 61 -8.75 -6.99 10.66
N THR A 62 -9.26 -8.21 10.63
CA THR A 62 -9.57 -9.00 11.83
C THR A 62 -8.28 -9.43 12.53
N ARG A 63 -7.25 -9.85 11.78
CA ARG A 63 -5.94 -10.26 12.32
C ARG A 63 -5.25 -9.19 13.14
N ILE A 64 -5.33 -7.94 12.69
CA ILE A 64 -4.78 -6.78 13.39
C ILE A 64 -5.74 -6.16 14.42
N MET A 65 -6.87 -6.81 14.71
CA MET A 65 -7.93 -6.30 15.61
C MET A 65 -8.52 -4.93 15.18
N GLY A 66 -8.37 -4.54 13.91
CA GLY A 66 -8.84 -3.27 13.33
C GLY A 66 -10.33 -3.20 13.06
N LEU A 67 -11.12 -4.17 13.55
CA LEU A 67 -12.57 -4.25 13.41
C LEU A 67 -13.25 -4.48 14.76
N LYS A 68 -14.42 -3.87 14.95
CA LYS A 68 -15.30 -4.26 16.07
C LYS A 68 -15.69 -5.73 15.90
N LYS A 69 -15.80 -6.46 17.02
CA LYS A 69 -16.10 -7.91 17.06
C LYS A 69 -17.24 -8.35 16.15
N GLN A 70 -18.31 -7.57 16.03
CA GLN A 70 -19.47 -7.89 15.18
C GLN A 70 -19.20 -7.83 13.67
N PHE A 71 -18.12 -7.18 13.24
CA PHE A 71 -17.69 -7.08 11.85
C PHE A 71 -16.46 -7.94 11.54
N ALA A 72 -15.84 -8.53 12.57
CA ALA A 72 -14.70 -9.42 12.43
C ALA A 72 -15.12 -10.74 11.77
N ASN A 73 -14.17 -11.36 11.06
CA ASN A 73 -14.35 -12.68 10.46
C ASN A 73 -13.17 -13.57 10.84
N GLU A 74 -13.30 -14.21 12.01
CA GLU A 74 -12.25 -15.07 12.58
C GLU A 74 -11.95 -16.29 11.70
N GLU A 75 -12.94 -16.81 10.97
CA GLU A 75 -12.74 -17.92 10.05
C GLU A 75 -11.81 -17.52 8.90
N THR A 76 -12.05 -16.36 8.29
CA THR A 76 -11.21 -15.87 7.19
C THR A 76 -9.83 -15.45 7.70
N SER A 77 -9.78 -14.81 8.88
CA SER A 77 -8.53 -14.49 9.59
C SER A 77 -7.66 -15.73 9.79
N LYS A 78 -8.25 -16.83 10.32
CA LYS A 78 -7.56 -18.10 10.50
C LYS A 78 -7.10 -18.71 9.17
N ARG A 79 -7.94 -18.65 8.14
CA ARG A 79 -7.59 -19.19 6.81
C ARG A 79 -6.39 -18.48 6.19
N ILE A 80 -6.30 -17.15 6.35
CA ILE A 80 -5.14 -16.35 5.93
C ILE A 80 -3.89 -16.84 6.67
N GLN A 81 -3.97 -16.98 7.99
CA GLN A 81 -2.87 -17.47 8.82
C GLN A 81 -2.36 -18.84 8.37
N ASP A 82 -3.26 -19.81 8.33
CA ASP A 82 -2.93 -21.20 8.03
C ASP A 82 -2.32 -21.30 6.61
N THR A 83 -2.79 -20.47 5.67
CA THR A 83 -2.21 -20.38 4.33
C THR A 83 -0.80 -19.79 4.35
N CYS A 84 -0.59 -18.70 5.10
CA CYS A 84 0.71 -18.06 5.22
C CYS A 84 1.74 -18.97 5.88
N GLU A 85 1.38 -19.63 6.98
CA GLU A 85 2.24 -20.61 7.66
C GLU A 85 2.57 -21.79 6.75
N LYS A 86 1.55 -22.39 6.10
CA LYS A 86 1.74 -23.54 5.21
C LYS A 86 2.62 -23.23 4.01
N LEU A 87 2.48 -22.05 3.42
CA LEU A 87 3.17 -21.65 2.19
C LEU A 87 4.40 -20.77 2.44
N GLN A 88 4.72 -20.50 3.71
CA GLN A 88 5.81 -19.61 4.12
C GLN A 88 5.67 -18.23 3.46
N LEU A 89 4.47 -17.66 3.54
CA LEU A 89 4.17 -16.31 3.07
C LEU A 89 4.14 -15.35 4.26
N ILE A 90 4.51 -14.10 3.99
CA ILE A 90 4.39 -13.00 4.93
C ILE A 90 3.21 -12.14 4.51
N GLU A 91 2.41 -11.75 5.49
CA GLU A 91 1.26 -10.89 5.30
C GLU A 91 1.70 -9.46 4.94
N PRO A 92 0.89 -8.72 4.17
CA PRO A 92 1.13 -7.29 4.01
C PRO A 92 1.05 -6.59 5.38
N MET A 93 1.94 -5.62 5.63
CA MET A 93 1.86 -4.77 6.82
C MET A 93 0.74 -3.74 6.66
N GLU A 94 -0.02 -3.50 7.72
CA GLU A 94 -1.05 -2.47 7.76
C GLU A 94 -0.46 -1.05 7.90
N GLY A 95 -1.10 -0.06 7.28
CA GLY A 95 -0.79 1.35 7.54
C GLY A 95 0.51 1.86 6.95
N LEU A 96 1.32 0.99 6.37
CA LEU A 96 2.62 1.31 5.75
C LEU A 96 2.55 1.20 4.24
N PHE A 97 3.47 1.85 3.54
CA PHE A 97 3.57 1.67 2.09
C PHE A 97 4.13 0.28 1.73
N PRO A 98 3.67 -0.33 0.63
CA PRO A 98 4.14 -1.65 0.21
C PRO A 98 5.49 -1.55 -0.50
N GLU A 99 6.50 -2.20 0.08
CA GLU A 99 7.90 -2.13 -0.36
C GLU A 99 8.09 -2.43 -1.87
N PHE A 100 7.46 -3.49 -2.38
CA PHE A 100 7.54 -3.89 -3.79
C PHE A 100 7.09 -2.82 -4.79
N LEU A 101 6.18 -1.93 -4.39
CA LEU A 101 5.53 -1.00 -5.31
C LEU A 101 6.12 0.39 -5.24
N MET A 102 6.74 0.78 -4.12
CA MET A 102 7.14 2.17 -3.89
C MET A 102 8.15 2.69 -4.90
N ASN A 103 9.18 1.90 -5.26
CA ASN A 103 10.13 2.34 -6.29
C ASN A 103 9.45 2.60 -7.63
N LYS A 104 8.48 1.76 -8.02
CA LYS A 104 7.75 1.92 -9.28
C LYS A 104 6.85 3.15 -9.24
N VAL A 105 6.14 3.35 -8.14
CA VAL A 105 5.26 4.52 -7.95
C VAL A 105 6.07 5.81 -8.00
N LEU A 106 7.19 5.88 -7.29
CA LEU A 106 8.11 7.02 -7.29
C LEU A 106 8.68 7.30 -8.69
N LEU A 107 9.12 6.25 -9.40
CA LEU A 107 9.59 6.39 -10.79
C LEU A 107 8.51 6.93 -11.72
N SER A 108 7.26 6.50 -11.56
CA SER A 108 6.15 7.01 -12.38
C SER A 108 5.80 8.46 -12.05
N ILE A 109 5.85 8.86 -10.78
CA ILE A 109 5.69 10.28 -10.38
C ILE A 109 6.81 11.14 -11.00
N LYS A 110 8.06 10.64 -10.98
CA LYS A 110 9.18 11.31 -11.63
C LYS A 110 9.00 11.45 -13.14
N GLN A 111 8.51 10.42 -13.81
CA GLN A 111 8.23 10.44 -15.25
C GLN A 111 7.13 11.45 -15.63
N GLU A 112 6.25 11.82 -14.72
CA GLU A 112 5.29 12.92 -14.91
C GLU A 112 5.90 14.32 -14.72
N GLY A 113 7.19 14.42 -14.38
CA GLY A 113 7.92 15.69 -14.25
C GLY A 113 8.16 16.15 -12.82
N HIS A 114 7.94 15.30 -11.82
CA HIS A 114 8.18 15.63 -10.42
C HIS A 114 9.48 15.00 -9.92
N ASP A 115 10.55 15.77 -9.86
CA ASP A 115 11.85 15.31 -9.33
C ASP A 115 11.89 15.23 -7.79
N TRP A 116 11.02 15.98 -7.13
CA TRP A 116 10.94 16.10 -5.68
C TRP A 116 9.55 15.75 -5.19
N ILE A 117 9.46 15.21 -3.98
CA ILE A 117 8.20 14.88 -3.32
C ILE A 117 8.25 15.32 -1.86
N TRP A 118 7.13 15.79 -1.34
CA TRP A 118 6.99 16.02 0.10
C TRP A 118 6.63 14.72 0.78
N SER A 119 7.35 14.42 1.85
CA SER A 119 7.03 13.36 2.81
C SER A 119 6.53 14.02 4.09
N GLY A 120 5.23 13.89 4.34
CA GLY A 120 4.59 14.36 5.57
C GLY A 120 4.32 13.21 6.51
N ASP A 121 4.34 13.48 7.81
CA ASP A 121 3.82 12.54 8.80
C ASP A 121 2.32 12.25 8.56
N GLU A 122 1.79 11.33 9.36
CA GLU A 122 0.40 10.89 9.32
C GLU A 122 -0.64 12.04 9.33
N PHE A 123 -0.32 13.16 9.99
CA PHE A 123 -1.16 14.35 10.12
C PHE A 123 -0.66 15.53 9.27
N CYS A 124 0.40 15.32 8.47
CA CYS A 124 1.16 16.35 7.77
C CYS A 124 1.58 17.54 8.66
N THR A 125 1.83 17.27 9.94
CA THR A 125 2.30 18.29 10.92
C THR A 125 3.74 18.65 10.60
N GLU A 126 4.58 17.64 10.44
CA GLU A 126 5.94 17.77 9.92
C GLU A 126 6.00 17.33 8.46
N ARG A 127 6.85 18.00 7.67
CA ARG A 127 7.04 17.73 6.24
C ARG A 127 8.50 17.89 5.87
N LYS A 128 9.00 16.98 5.04
CA LYS A 128 10.34 17.02 4.47
C LYS A 128 10.25 16.97 2.96
N LEU A 129 10.99 17.85 2.27
CA LEU A 129 11.14 17.77 0.82
C LEU A 129 12.25 16.76 0.52
N GLU A 130 11.94 15.77 -0.29
CA GLU A 130 12.84 14.65 -0.58
C GLU A 130 13.01 14.46 -2.08
N TYR A 131 14.25 14.19 -2.48
CA TYR A 131 14.56 13.91 -3.88
C TYR A 131 14.18 12.48 -4.21
N ILE A 132 13.43 12.27 -5.29
CA ILE A 132 12.86 10.96 -5.58
C ILE A 132 13.93 9.88 -5.81
N ASP A 133 15.03 10.20 -6.48
CA ASP A 133 16.10 9.22 -6.72
C ASP A 133 16.79 8.77 -5.44
N ASP A 134 16.87 9.64 -4.43
CA ASP A 134 17.47 9.29 -3.14
C ASP A 134 16.56 8.31 -2.40
N LEU A 135 15.24 8.52 -2.42
CA LEU A 135 14.25 7.59 -1.85
C LEU A 135 14.24 6.23 -2.56
N ILE A 136 14.44 6.21 -3.88
CA ILE A 136 14.52 4.96 -4.64
C ILE A 136 15.79 4.17 -4.24
N LYS A 137 16.93 4.85 -4.13
CA LYS A 137 18.21 4.23 -3.77
C LYS A 137 18.28 3.82 -2.29
N ASP A 138 17.66 4.58 -1.40
CA ASP A 138 17.62 4.28 0.02
C ASP A 138 16.79 3.01 0.28
N ASN A 139 17.46 2.00 0.81
CA ASN A 139 16.86 0.71 1.16
C ASN A 139 15.94 0.81 2.40
N THR A 140 16.10 1.87 3.19
CA THR A 140 15.37 2.11 4.43
C THR A 140 14.32 3.22 4.33
N ALA A 141 14.15 3.80 3.14
CA ALA A 141 13.13 4.82 2.90
C ALA A 141 11.74 4.30 3.33
N PHE A 142 11.01 5.13 4.08
CA PHE A 142 9.67 4.85 4.61
C PHE A 142 9.55 3.72 5.63
N ARG A 143 10.65 3.04 5.99
CA ARG A 143 10.62 1.89 6.90
C ARG A 143 9.99 2.28 8.23
N ASN A 144 8.95 1.55 8.61
CA ASN A 144 8.17 1.75 9.85
C ASN A 144 7.59 3.17 10.02
N GLN A 145 7.38 3.91 8.93
CA GLN A 145 6.83 5.26 8.97
C GLN A 145 5.48 5.33 8.27
N ARG A 146 4.48 5.87 8.96
CA ARG A 146 3.18 6.21 8.37
C ARG A 146 3.28 7.58 7.76
N LEU A 147 3.29 7.62 6.43
CA LEU A 147 3.61 8.82 5.67
C LEU A 147 2.52 9.13 4.65
N ASN A 148 2.44 10.41 4.32
CA ASN A 148 1.73 10.93 3.17
C ASN A 148 2.74 11.52 2.20
N LEU A 149 2.73 11.06 0.94
CA LEU A 149 3.60 11.62 -0.09
C LEU A 149 2.80 12.50 -1.04
N PHE A 150 3.23 13.73 -1.29
CA PHE A 150 2.51 14.64 -2.18
C PHE A 150 3.43 15.55 -2.97
N THR A 151 3.02 15.93 -4.18
CA THR A 151 3.75 16.87 -5.03
C THR A 151 3.56 18.30 -4.55
N HIS A 152 4.45 19.21 -4.97
CA HIS A 152 4.47 20.60 -4.50
C HIS A 152 3.12 21.32 -4.70
N GLU A 153 2.52 21.15 -5.87
CA GLU A 153 1.22 21.75 -6.24
C GLU A 153 0.01 20.86 -5.86
N ASN A 154 0.24 19.82 -5.05
CA ASN A 154 -0.80 18.86 -4.62
C ASN A 154 -1.53 18.14 -5.76
N GLU A 155 -0.90 18.02 -6.93
CA GLU A 155 -1.45 17.32 -8.10
C GLU A 155 -1.54 15.81 -7.87
N ILE A 156 -0.63 15.27 -7.06
CA ILE A 156 -0.59 13.87 -6.67
C ILE A 156 -0.50 13.79 -5.15
N LEU A 157 -1.36 12.98 -4.54
CA LEU A 157 -1.22 12.49 -3.17
C LEU A 157 -1.16 10.97 -3.18
N LEU A 158 -0.25 10.40 -2.41
CA LEU A 158 -0.18 8.99 -2.07
C LEU A 158 -0.27 8.83 -0.55
N THR A 159 -1.19 7.99 -0.08
CA THR A 159 -1.46 7.78 1.34
C THR A 159 -1.88 6.35 1.64
N THR A 160 -1.71 5.91 2.89
CA THR A 160 -2.17 4.62 3.40
C THR A 160 -2.94 4.87 4.69
N HIS A 161 -4.12 4.27 4.82
CA HIS A 161 -4.89 4.34 6.06
C HIS A 161 -4.38 3.30 7.08
N TRP A 162 -4.45 3.58 8.38
CA TRP A 162 -3.70 2.87 9.42
C TRP A 162 -4.05 1.38 9.49
N ASP A 163 -5.34 1.07 9.49
CA ASP A 163 -5.83 -0.31 9.55
C ASP A 163 -6.10 -0.86 8.15
N SER A 164 -5.28 -0.49 7.18
CA SER A 164 -5.49 -0.85 5.77
C SER A 164 -4.25 -1.44 5.14
N HIS A 165 -4.50 -2.46 4.35
CA HIS A 165 -3.50 -3.23 3.58
C HIS A 165 -3.55 -2.81 2.11
N PHE A 166 -3.80 -1.53 1.88
CA PHE A 166 -3.84 -0.91 0.57
C PHE A 166 -3.52 0.58 0.69
N SER A 167 -2.96 1.14 -0.37
CA SER A 167 -2.70 2.57 -0.48
C SER A 167 -3.61 3.21 -1.53
N ILE A 168 -3.77 4.52 -1.41
CA ILE A 168 -4.59 5.35 -2.28
C ILE A 168 -3.68 6.37 -2.94
N LEU A 169 -3.72 6.41 -4.28
CA LEU A 169 -3.15 7.49 -5.06
C LEU A 169 -4.28 8.37 -5.61
N CYS A 170 -4.26 9.65 -5.27
CA CYS A 170 -5.22 10.66 -5.64
C CYS A 170 -4.59 11.60 -6.66
N SER A 171 -5.27 11.86 -7.77
CA SER A 171 -4.86 12.87 -8.75
C SER A 171 -6.01 13.22 -9.70
N ASP A 172 -5.77 14.08 -10.69
CA ASP A 172 -6.70 14.25 -11.80
C ASP A 172 -6.76 12.99 -12.70
N LYS A 173 -7.77 12.93 -13.57
CA LYS A 173 -8.01 11.74 -14.39
C LYS A 173 -6.86 11.44 -15.37
N ASN A 174 -6.25 12.46 -15.94
CA ASN A 174 -5.23 12.31 -16.96
C ASN A 174 -3.95 11.78 -16.31
N THR A 175 -3.52 12.37 -15.20
CA THR A 175 -2.35 11.92 -14.44
C THR A 175 -2.51 10.48 -13.95
N ILE A 176 -3.65 10.11 -13.36
CA ILE A 176 -3.93 8.69 -13.00
C ILE A 176 -3.79 7.77 -14.21
N ASN A 177 -4.36 8.14 -15.36
CA ASN A 177 -4.32 7.29 -16.54
C ASN A 177 -2.89 7.13 -17.09
N LYS A 178 -2.07 8.18 -17.04
CA LYS A 178 -0.66 8.10 -17.45
C LYS A 178 0.17 7.25 -16.48
N LEU A 179 0.04 7.48 -15.17
CA LEU A 179 0.68 6.66 -14.15
C LEU A 179 0.34 5.18 -14.32
N LEU A 180 -0.94 4.86 -14.57
CA LEU A 180 -1.40 3.49 -14.85
C LEU A 180 -0.81 2.86 -16.12
N SER A 181 -0.40 3.66 -17.09
CA SER A 181 0.23 3.18 -18.32
C SER A 181 1.73 2.90 -18.17
N LEU A 182 2.39 3.67 -17.29
CA LEU A 182 3.82 3.55 -16.97
C LEU A 182 4.09 2.43 -15.97
N LEU A 183 3.22 2.35 -14.97
CA LEU A 183 3.14 1.24 -14.05
C LEU A 183 2.59 0.04 -14.85
N ILE A 184 3.39 -0.99 -15.14
CA ILE A 184 2.93 -2.22 -15.81
C ILE A 184 1.89 -2.93 -14.89
N TRP A 185 0.66 -2.44 -14.86
CA TRP A 185 -0.37 -2.73 -13.85
C TRP A 185 -1.49 -3.62 -14.39
N LYS A 186 -1.13 -4.68 -15.11
CA LYS A 186 -2.11 -5.74 -15.43
C LYS A 186 -2.63 -6.50 -14.21
N PHE A 187 -2.12 -6.23 -13.00
CA PHE A 187 -2.39 -7.03 -11.79
C PHE A 187 -3.04 -6.29 -10.61
N PHE A 188 -3.16 -4.96 -10.64
CA PHE A 188 -3.43 -4.18 -9.41
C PHE A 188 -4.69 -3.30 -9.42
N SER A 189 -5.31 -3.09 -10.58
CA SER A 189 -6.50 -2.24 -10.65
C SER A 189 -7.78 -3.09 -10.55
N ALA A 190 -8.37 -3.13 -9.36
CA ALA A 190 -9.82 -3.21 -9.30
C ALA A 190 -10.33 -1.78 -9.45
N THR A 191 -11.08 -1.48 -10.52
CA THR A 191 -11.94 -0.29 -10.49
C THR A 191 -13.07 -0.61 -9.51
N ILE A 192 -12.78 -0.55 -8.22
CA ILE A 192 -13.82 -0.76 -7.23
C ILE A 192 -14.74 0.47 -7.34
N LYS A 193 -15.95 0.27 -7.89
CA LYS A 193 -17.07 1.17 -7.61
C LYS A 193 -17.35 1.05 -6.10
N LEU A 194 -16.54 1.72 -5.29
CA LEU A 194 -16.66 1.70 -3.84
C LEU A 194 -17.95 2.44 -3.48
N LYS A 195 -18.99 1.68 -3.15
CA LYS A 195 -20.06 2.13 -2.23
C LYS A 195 -19.53 2.39 -0.79
N PHE A 196 -18.21 2.31 -0.56
CA PHE A 196 -17.50 2.50 0.71
C PHE A 196 -17.15 3.96 1.04
N ILE A 197 -17.89 4.93 0.50
CA ILE A 197 -17.67 6.36 0.73
C ILE A 197 -17.89 6.74 2.23
N GLY A 198 -18.50 5.87 3.05
CA GLY A 198 -18.74 6.15 4.47
C GLY A 198 -17.47 6.34 5.32
N VAL A 199 -16.46 5.48 5.17
CA VAL A 199 -15.28 5.43 6.07
C VAL A 199 -14.16 6.35 5.59
N TYR A 200 -13.94 6.43 4.27
CA TYR A 200 -12.86 7.25 3.69
C TYR A 200 -13.26 8.71 3.44
N LYS A 201 -14.51 9.10 3.78
CA LYS A 201 -14.99 10.48 3.70
C LYS A 201 -14.11 11.45 4.50
N HIS A 202 -13.44 11.00 5.57
CA HIS A 202 -12.54 11.84 6.36
C HIS A 202 -11.20 12.07 5.65
N ILE A 203 -10.63 11.02 5.04
CA ILE A 203 -9.40 11.11 4.21
C ILE A 203 -9.66 11.97 2.97
N ILE A 204 -10.81 11.76 2.31
CA ILE A 204 -11.23 12.58 1.16
C ILE A 204 -11.46 14.04 1.58
N LYS A 205 -12.05 14.30 2.76
CA LYS A 205 -12.19 15.66 3.29
C LYS A 205 -10.86 16.32 3.63
N LEU A 206 -9.86 15.55 4.07
CA LEU A 206 -8.51 16.07 4.28
C LEU A 206 -7.90 16.49 2.93
N THR A 207 -8.01 15.68 1.87
CA THR A 207 -7.59 16.09 0.52
C THR A 207 -8.36 17.28 -0.02
N GLU A 208 -9.67 17.38 0.20
CA GLU A 208 -10.47 18.53 -0.25
C GLU A 208 -10.13 19.82 0.52
N LYS A 209 -9.58 19.72 1.74
CA LYS A 209 -9.13 20.86 2.53
C LYS A 209 -7.67 21.27 2.25
N THR A 210 -6.80 20.36 1.83
CA THR A 210 -5.44 20.71 1.37
C THR A 210 -5.39 21.17 -0.09
N ILE A 211 -6.42 20.88 -0.89
CA ILE A 211 -6.53 21.25 -2.32
C ILE A 211 -7.46 22.47 -2.54
N ALA A 212 -8.08 23.01 -1.49
CA ALA A 212 -8.78 24.29 -1.58
C ALA A 212 -7.83 25.43 -1.16
N PRO A 213 -7.75 26.53 -1.94
CA PRO A 213 -6.88 27.67 -1.64
C PRO A 213 -7.19 28.33 -0.30
#